data_AF-A0A8S1DFU6-F1
#
_entry.id   AF-A0A8S1DFU6-F1
#
_cell.length_a   1.000
_cell.length_b   1.000
_cell.length_c   1.000
_cell.angle_alpha   90.00
_cell.angle_beta   90.00
_cell.angle_gamma   90.00
#
_symmetry.space_group_name_H-M   'P 1'
#
loop_
_entity.id
_entity.type
_entity.pdbx_description
1 polymer ?
#
loop_
_entity_poly.entity_id
_entity_poly.type
_entity_poly.pdbx_seq_one_letter_code
_entity_poly.pdbx_strand_id
1 'polypeptide(L)'
;MWNFFLSFYYNKDDPNSANNQEFIRDILEPQDYEPYLAAGCFAVFCLALLAYSGLFRKITVETNYNLRPKLTFAYIFDFGGYREATIKLDEYRLLYPRLPRITILYNSPLYPQSNRDLVRSPTFATGLVVSEGTYEVTENIYVKLKELGFNFSTIPDDCFSVSTQFVHHNYLSLVIASLLIFKPLVKFVRIRCIDDF
;
A
#
# COMPACT_ATOMS: atom_id res chain seq x y z
N MET A 1 1.27 -32.58 1.45
CA MET A 1 0.62 -32.72 2.77
C MET A 1 0.95 -34.12 3.27
N TRP A 2 1.82 -34.23 4.28
CA TRP A 2 2.21 -35.53 4.86
C TRP A 2 1.42 -35.72 6.15
N ASN A 3 0.47 -36.65 6.17
CA ASN A 3 -0.22 -37.08 7.39
C ASN A 3 0.48 -38.35 7.89
N PHE A 4 1.20 -38.27 9.00
CA PHE A 4 1.66 -39.43 9.75
C PHE A 4 0.53 -39.87 10.68
N PHE A 5 -0.09 -41.01 10.40
CA PHE A 5 -0.95 -41.70 11.36
C PHE A 5 -0.09 -42.73 12.11
N LEU A 6 0.35 -42.39 13.31
CA LEU A 6 0.91 -43.34 14.26
C LEU A 6 -0.27 -44.02 14.98
N SER A 7 -0.57 -45.25 14.60
CA SER A 7 -1.55 -46.08 15.29
C SER A 7 -0.81 -46.95 16.32
N PHE A 8 -0.99 -46.65 17.61
CA PHE A 8 -0.41 -47.44 18.70
C PHE A 8 -1.36 -48.59 19.06
N TYR A 9 -0.88 -49.84 18.91
CA TYR A 9 -1.61 -51.03 19.36
C TYR A 9 -1.42 -51.22 20.86
N TYR A 10 -2.52 -51.21 21.62
CA TYR A 10 -2.54 -51.45 23.06
C TYR A 10 -2.93 -52.91 23.34
N ASN A 11 -2.00 -53.71 23.87
CA ASN A 11 -2.28 -55.06 24.37
C ASN A 11 -2.46 -55.00 25.90
N LYS A 12 -3.62 -55.42 26.39
CA LYS A 12 -4.04 -55.23 27.79
C LYS A 12 -3.36 -56.21 28.76
N ASP A 13 -2.73 -57.26 28.25
CA ASP A 13 -2.18 -58.37 29.06
C ASP A 13 -0.64 -58.33 29.23
N ASP A 14 0.01 -57.21 28.88
CA ASP A 14 1.48 -57.07 29.01
C ASP A 14 1.89 -56.53 30.40
N PRO A 15 2.70 -57.28 31.19
CA PRO A 15 3.16 -56.85 32.51
C PRO A 15 4.11 -55.63 32.48
N ASN A 16 4.61 -55.19 31.31
CA ASN A 16 5.34 -53.93 31.15
C ASN A 16 4.45 -52.69 30.93
N SER A 17 3.12 -52.85 30.97
CA SER A 17 2.18 -51.74 30.71
C SER A 17 2.27 -50.58 31.70
N ALA A 18 2.80 -50.80 32.92
CA ALA A 18 3.00 -49.73 33.90
C ALA A 18 4.08 -48.71 33.47
N ASN A 19 5.21 -49.18 32.93
CA ASN A 19 6.26 -48.29 32.38
C ASN A 19 5.79 -47.58 31.11
N ASN A 20 4.96 -48.24 30.31
CA ASN A 20 4.36 -47.62 29.13
C ASN A 20 3.32 -46.55 29.51
N GLN A 21 2.65 -46.64 30.66
CA GLN A 21 1.73 -45.60 31.13
C GLN A 21 2.45 -44.32 31.58
N GLU A 22 3.63 -44.42 32.21
CA GLU A 22 4.45 -43.24 32.53
C GLU A 22 5.02 -42.60 31.27
N PHE A 23 5.54 -43.39 30.32
CA PHE A 23 6.04 -42.88 29.04
C PHE A 23 4.95 -42.22 28.19
N ILE A 24 3.73 -42.78 28.19
CA ILE A 24 2.57 -42.18 27.52
C ILE A 24 2.11 -40.91 28.25
N ARG A 25 2.24 -40.84 29.59
CA ARG A 25 1.97 -39.62 30.35
C ARG A 25 2.95 -38.50 30.05
N ASP A 26 4.25 -38.79 29.96
CA ASP A 26 5.29 -37.81 29.60
C ASP A 26 5.13 -37.26 28.17
N ILE A 27 4.59 -38.07 27.25
CA ILE A 27 4.29 -37.65 25.87
C ILE A 27 2.97 -36.87 25.77
N LEU A 28 1.98 -37.18 26.61
CA LEU A 28 0.65 -36.56 26.60
C LEU A 28 0.51 -35.38 27.56
N GLU A 29 1.47 -35.13 28.44
CA GLU A 29 1.51 -33.90 29.22
C GLU A 29 1.75 -32.73 28.25
N PRO A 30 0.80 -31.77 28.16
CA PRO A 30 0.96 -30.63 27.27
C PRO A 30 2.15 -29.83 27.77
N GLN A 31 3.26 -29.88 27.03
CA GLN A 31 4.42 -29.05 27.31
C GLN A 31 3.98 -27.58 27.28
N ASP A 32 4.04 -26.90 28.42
CA ASP A 32 3.72 -25.47 28.62
C ASP A 32 4.56 -24.50 27.75
N TYR A 33 5.42 -25.03 26.88
CA TYR A 33 6.25 -24.30 25.92
C TYR A 33 5.50 -23.95 24.61
N GLU A 34 4.38 -24.62 24.29
CA GLU A 34 3.62 -24.37 23.05
C GLU A 34 3.14 -22.91 22.85
N PRO A 35 2.59 -22.20 23.85
CA PRO A 35 2.08 -20.84 23.63
C PRO A 35 3.20 -19.83 23.36
N TYR A 36 4.38 -20.00 23.97
CA TYR A 36 5.52 -19.09 23.78
C TYR A 36 6.19 -19.31 22.43
N LEU A 37 6.30 -20.55 21.96
CA LEU A 37 6.77 -20.90 20.63
C LEU A 37 5.83 -20.36 19.55
N ALA A 38 4.51 -20.55 19.72
CA ALA A 38 3.51 -20.02 18.81
C ALA A 38 3.54 -18.47 18.75
N ALA A 39 3.63 -17.82 19.92
CA ALA A 39 3.75 -16.36 19.99
C ALA A 39 5.05 -15.85 19.34
N GLY A 40 6.18 -16.55 19.54
CA GLY A 40 7.45 -16.24 18.91
C GLY A 40 7.39 -16.34 17.38
N CYS A 41 6.83 -17.44 16.85
CA CYS A 41 6.63 -17.63 15.41
C CYS A 41 5.72 -16.53 14.82
N PHE A 42 4.65 -16.17 15.50
CA PHE A 42 3.75 -15.09 15.08
C PHE A 42 4.48 -13.74 15.03
N ALA A 43 5.27 -13.42 16.06
CA ALA A 43 6.05 -12.18 16.10
C ALA A 43 7.07 -12.09 14.96
N VAL A 44 7.79 -13.18 14.67
CA VAL A 44 8.72 -13.27 13.53
C VAL A 44 7.99 -13.09 12.20
N PHE A 45 6.83 -13.71 12.03
CA PHE A 45 6.00 -13.55 10.84
C PHE A 45 5.53 -12.09 10.65
N CYS A 46 5.05 -11.45 11.73
CA CYS A 46 4.67 -10.03 11.70
C CYS A 46 5.85 -9.12 11.34
N LEU A 47 7.04 -9.36 11.91
CA LEU A 47 8.25 -8.61 11.58
C LEU A 47 8.67 -8.80 10.13
N ALA A 48 8.60 -10.04 9.63
CA ALA A 48 8.88 -10.35 8.23
C ALA A 48 7.90 -9.63 7.29
N LEU A 49 6.60 -9.62 7.63
CA LEU A 49 5.58 -8.87 6.89
C LEU A 49 5.87 -7.36 6.89
N LEU A 50 6.20 -6.77 8.03
CA LEU A 50 6.51 -5.34 8.13
C LEU A 50 7.77 -4.97 7.33
N ALA A 51 8.80 -5.81 7.40
CA ALA A 51 10.02 -5.64 6.62
C ALA A 51 9.73 -5.76 5.11
N TYR A 52 8.94 -6.76 4.71
CA TYR A 52 8.52 -6.96 3.32
C TYR A 52 7.66 -5.80 2.80
N SER A 53 6.80 -5.23 3.64
CA SER A 53 6.01 -4.02 3.33
C SER A 53 6.86 -2.74 3.27
N GLY A 54 8.15 -2.80 3.54
CA GLY A 54 9.07 -1.68 3.37
C GLY A 54 9.19 -0.75 4.58
N LEU A 55 8.82 -1.19 5.79
CA LEU A 55 8.95 -0.38 7.01
C LEU A 55 10.37 0.17 7.23
N PHE A 56 11.39 -0.60 6.88
CA PHE A 56 12.79 -0.23 7.04
C PHE A 56 13.44 0.31 5.77
N ARG A 57 12.67 0.57 4.70
CA ARG A 57 13.25 1.16 3.48
C ARG A 57 13.59 2.63 3.72
N LYS A 58 14.82 2.99 3.34
CA LYS A 58 15.23 4.39 3.28
C LYS A 58 14.43 5.10 2.20
N ILE A 59 13.79 6.21 2.57
CA ILE A 59 13.07 7.07 1.65
C ILE A 59 14.06 8.09 1.09
N THR A 60 14.23 8.07 -0.22
CA THR A 60 14.97 9.10 -0.94
C THR A 60 13.98 10.14 -1.44
N VAL A 61 14.17 11.39 -1.02
CA VAL A 61 13.45 12.55 -1.53
C VAL A 61 14.32 13.20 -2.59
N GLU A 62 13.81 13.30 -3.80
CA GLU A 62 14.52 13.87 -4.94
C GLU A 62 13.79 15.11 -5.43
N THR A 63 14.54 16.19 -5.64
CA THR A 63 14.05 17.38 -6.32
C THR A 63 14.32 17.23 -7.80
N ASN A 64 13.24 17.23 -8.59
CA ASN A 64 13.33 17.15 -10.02
C ASN A 64 12.97 18.52 -10.60
N TYR A 65 14.00 19.24 -11.02
CA TYR A 65 13.87 20.40 -11.88
C TYR A 65 13.78 19.91 -13.33
N ASN A 66 12.68 20.22 -14.02
CA ASN A 66 12.53 20.08 -15.48
C ASN A 66 12.73 18.67 -16.08
N LEU A 67 12.34 17.60 -15.38
CA LEU A 67 12.56 16.22 -15.85
C LEU A 67 11.29 15.43 -16.16
N ARG A 68 10.09 16.00 -15.97
CA ARG A 68 8.88 15.35 -16.49
C ARG A 68 8.52 15.96 -17.83
N PRO A 69 8.49 15.16 -18.91
CA PRO A 69 7.92 15.66 -20.15
C PRO A 69 6.43 15.98 -19.95
N LYS A 70 5.87 16.91 -20.74
CA LYS A 70 4.43 17.27 -20.75
C LYS A 70 3.55 16.08 -20.42
N LEU A 71 2.96 16.13 -19.22
CA LEU A 71 2.09 15.08 -18.70
C LEU A 71 0.66 15.52 -18.93
N THR A 72 -0.03 14.87 -19.86
CA THR A 72 -1.46 15.04 -20.07
C THR A 72 -2.20 13.89 -19.40
N PHE A 73 -3.18 14.22 -18.58
CA PHE A 73 -3.96 13.24 -17.85
C PHE A 73 -5.46 13.54 -17.95
N ALA A 74 -6.24 12.47 -18.01
CA ALA A 74 -7.69 12.48 -17.93
C ALA A 74 -8.09 12.31 -16.47
N TYR A 75 -8.97 13.13 -15.93
CA TYR A 75 -9.36 13.09 -14.52
C TYR A 75 -10.85 13.38 -14.28
N ILE A 76 -11.35 12.88 -13.16
CA ILE A 76 -12.65 13.19 -12.59
C ILE A 76 -12.44 13.71 -11.16
N PHE A 77 -13.18 14.76 -10.80
CA PHE A 77 -13.19 15.30 -9.44
C PHE A 77 -14.07 14.43 -8.54
N ASP A 78 -13.55 14.11 -7.36
CA ASP A 78 -14.25 13.28 -6.38
C ASP A 78 -14.06 13.81 -4.95
N PHE A 79 -14.87 13.29 -4.05
CA PHE A 79 -14.88 13.62 -2.62
C PHE A 79 -14.42 12.42 -1.80
N GLY A 80 -13.71 12.70 -0.71
CA GLY A 80 -13.26 11.69 0.26
C GLY A 80 -11.78 11.80 0.64
N GLY A 81 -11.27 10.76 1.27
CA GLY A 81 -9.87 10.67 1.67
C GLY A 81 -9.07 9.71 0.78
N TYR A 82 -7.91 9.31 1.30
CA TYR A 82 -6.98 8.44 0.59
C TYR A 82 -7.60 7.07 0.24
N ARG A 83 -8.49 6.55 1.09
CA ARG A 83 -9.15 5.26 0.90
C ARG A 83 -10.09 5.29 -0.31
N GLU A 84 -10.93 6.32 -0.39
CA GLU A 84 -11.87 6.52 -1.49
C GLU A 84 -11.15 6.68 -2.82
N ALA A 85 -10.06 7.46 -2.83
CA ALA A 85 -9.21 7.59 -4.01
C ALA A 85 -8.60 6.25 -4.45
N THR A 86 -8.15 5.40 -3.50
CA THR A 86 -7.58 4.09 -3.82
C THR A 86 -8.61 3.16 -4.45
N ILE A 87 -9.86 3.16 -3.95
CA ILE A 87 -10.95 2.36 -4.51
C ILE A 87 -11.23 2.77 -5.97
N LYS A 88 -11.27 4.08 -6.24
CA LYS A 88 -11.45 4.61 -7.61
C LYS A 88 -10.31 4.22 -8.55
N LEU A 89 -9.07 4.25 -8.07
CA LEU A 89 -7.91 3.79 -8.86
C LEU A 89 -7.97 2.29 -9.19
N ASP A 90 -8.58 1.48 -8.32
CA ASP A 90 -8.80 0.06 -8.59
C ASP A 90 -9.92 -0.16 -9.61
N GLU A 91 -11.01 0.62 -9.58
CA GLU A 91 -12.03 0.63 -10.63
C GLU A 91 -11.38 0.94 -12.00
N TYR A 92 -10.57 1.98 -12.07
CA TYR A 92 -9.87 2.36 -13.31
C TYR A 92 -8.85 1.32 -13.74
N ARG A 93 -8.22 0.61 -12.80
CA ARG A 93 -7.30 -0.51 -13.13
C ARG A 93 -8.01 -1.63 -13.86
N LEU A 94 -9.24 -1.94 -13.47
CA LEU A 94 -10.02 -2.99 -14.11
C LEU A 94 -10.46 -2.59 -15.51
N LEU A 95 -10.82 -1.31 -15.71
CA LEU A 95 -11.25 -0.79 -17.02
C LEU A 95 -10.09 -0.56 -17.98
N TYR A 96 -8.97 -0.04 -17.48
CA TYR A 96 -7.81 0.37 -18.29
C TYR A 96 -6.49 -0.16 -17.68
N PRO A 97 -6.25 -1.48 -17.70
CA PRO A 97 -5.12 -2.10 -17.00
C PRO A 97 -3.74 -1.68 -17.53
N ARG A 98 -3.68 -1.16 -18.76
CA ARG A 98 -2.44 -0.75 -19.43
C ARG A 98 -2.12 0.74 -19.27
N LEU A 99 -3.05 1.54 -18.75
CA LEU A 99 -2.84 2.98 -18.58
C LEU A 99 -2.27 3.28 -17.19
N PRO A 100 -1.24 4.12 -17.07
CA PRO A 100 -0.81 4.63 -15.79
C PRO A 100 -1.94 5.41 -15.13
N ARG A 101 -2.06 5.32 -13.81
CA ARG A 101 -3.12 5.97 -13.05
C ARG A 101 -2.52 7.07 -12.18
N ILE A 102 -3.28 8.13 -11.97
CA ILE A 102 -2.84 9.30 -11.20
C ILE A 102 -3.93 9.72 -10.20
N THR A 103 -3.49 10.26 -9.07
CA THR A 103 -4.37 10.93 -8.11
C THR A 103 -3.73 12.23 -7.69
N ILE A 104 -4.51 13.30 -7.75
CA ILE A 104 -4.13 14.65 -7.33
C ILE A 104 -4.93 14.96 -6.08
N LEU A 105 -4.24 15.22 -4.98
CA LEU A 105 -4.85 15.60 -3.70
C LEU A 105 -4.69 17.12 -3.54
N TYR A 106 -5.80 17.85 -3.58
CA TYR A 106 -5.79 19.32 -3.47
C TYR A 106 -5.75 19.77 -2.00
N ASN A 107 -6.34 18.97 -1.10
CA ASN A 107 -6.28 19.17 0.34
C ASN A 107 -5.40 18.11 1.00
N SER A 108 -4.74 18.48 2.11
CA SER A 108 -3.93 17.53 2.86
C SER A 108 -4.80 16.36 3.35
N PRO A 109 -4.50 15.11 2.97
CA PRO A 109 -5.25 13.94 3.44
C PRO A 109 -5.05 13.67 4.94
N LEU A 110 -4.05 14.32 5.55
CA LEU A 110 -3.68 14.15 6.97
C LEU A 110 -4.22 15.24 7.88
N TYR A 111 -4.76 16.33 7.31
CA TYR A 111 -5.48 17.34 8.05
C TYR A 111 -6.92 17.36 7.53
N PRO A 112 -7.82 16.50 8.05
CA PRO A 112 -9.23 16.76 7.94
C PRO A 112 -9.44 18.09 8.66
N GLN A 113 -9.48 19.18 7.88
CA GLN A 113 -9.68 20.50 8.44
C GLN A 113 -11.00 20.44 9.22
N SER A 114 -10.97 20.88 10.47
CA SER A 114 -12.11 20.96 11.39
C SER A 114 -13.25 21.86 10.90
N ASN A 115 -13.16 22.36 9.66
CA ASN A 115 -14.16 23.18 9.01
C ASN A 115 -15.14 22.30 8.23
N ARG A 116 -16.37 22.24 8.74
CA ARG A 116 -17.51 21.52 8.15
C ARG A 116 -17.81 21.95 6.70
N ASP A 117 -17.30 23.11 6.27
CA ASP A 117 -17.51 23.64 4.93
C ASP A 117 -16.61 23.01 3.85
N LEU A 118 -15.43 22.47 4.22
CA LEU A 118 -14.54 21.79 3.26
C LEU A 118 -14.97 20.35 2.93
N VAL A 119 -15.93 19.80 3.67
CA VAL A 119 -16.57 18.51 3.37
C VAL A 119 -17.34 18.57 2.03
N ARG A 120 -17.66 19.77 1.54
CA ARG A 120 -18.44 20.01 0.32
C ARG A 120 -17.61 20.40 -0.91
N SER A 121 -16.28 20.40 -0.83
CA SER A 121 -15.39 20.67 -1.97
C SER A 121 -14.68 19.38 -2.39
N PRO A 122 -14.48 19.14 -3.71
CA PRO A 122 -13.78 17.94 -4.16
C PRO A 122 -12.37 17.94 -3.57
N THR A 123 -12.07 16.91 -2.81
CA THR A 123 -10.83 16.80 -2.04
C THR A 123 -9.71 16.20 -2.86
N PHE A 124 -10.05 15.50 -3.94
CA PHE A 124 -9.10 14.90 -4.86
C PHE A 124 -9.63 14.81 -6.30
N ALA A 125 -8.72 14.58 -7.23
CA ALA A 125 -9.03 14.13 -8.58
C ALA A 125 -8.31 12.82 -8.84
N THR A 126 -9.03 11.82 -9.37
CA THR A 126 -8.44 10.55 -9.82
C THR A 126 -8.52 10.47 -11.32
N GLY A 127 -7.55 9.78 -11.93
CA GLY A 127 -7.40 9.83 -13.37
C GLY A 127 -6.44 8.81 -13.97
N LEU A 128 -6.29 8.93 -15.28
CA LEU A 128 -5.43 8.12 -16.12
C LEU A 128 -4.46 9.04 -16.87
N VAL A 129 -3.21 8.61 -16.96
CA VAL A 129 -2.21 9.30 -17.78
C VAL A 129 -2.46 8.96 -19.24
N VAL A 130 -2.62 10.00 -20.06
CA VAL A 130 -2.98 9.90 -21.47
C VAL A 130 -1.79 10.22 -22.36
N SER A 131 -0.88 11.07 -21.89
CA SER A 131 0.41 11.31 -22.55
C SER A 131 1.47 11.66 -21.52
N GLU A 132 2.67 11.11 -21.72
CA GLU A 132 3.88 11.43 -20.95
C GLU A 132 5.08 11.36 -21.91
N GLY A 133 5.56 12.52 -22.37
CA GLY A 133 6.67 12.59 -23.33
C GLY A 133 6.34 11.97 -24.67
N THR A 134 7.05 10.92 -25.06
CA THR A 134 6.82 10.23 -26.34
C THR A 134 5.67 9.23 -26.27
N TYR A 135 5.16 8.95 -25.08
CA TYR A 135 3.99 8.10 -24.90
C TYR A 135 2.73 8.94 -25.11
N GLU A 136 1.87 8.47 -26.00
CA GLU A 136 0.56 9.07 -26.24
C GLU A 136 -0.46 7.95 -26.51
N VAL A 137 -1.62 8.10 -25.89
CA VAL A 137 -2.72 7.16 -26.00
C VAL A 137 -3.45 7.36 -27.33
N THR A 138 -3.90 6.27 -27.95
CA THR A 138 -4.64 6.32 -29.23
C THR A 138 -5.92 7.15 -29.13
N GLU A 139 -6.25 7.88 -30.19
CA GLU A 139 -7.44 8.75 -30.30
C GLU A 139 -8.76 8.07 -29.87
N ASN A 140 -8.91 6.77 -30.15
CA ASN A 140 -10.09 5.98 -29.72
C ASN A 140 -10.29 5.96 -28.19
N ILE A 141 -9.21 5.86 -27.42
CA ILE A 141 -9.29 5.86 -25.95
C ILE A 141 -9.60 7.28 -25.45
N TYR A 142 -9.09 8.32 -26.11
CA TYR A 142 -9.40 9.71 -25.77
C TYR A 142 -10.91 9.99 -25.88
N VAL A 143 -11.54 9.54 -26.98
CA VAL A 143 -12.99 9.68 -27.19
C VAL A 143 -13.77 8.95 -26.09
N LYS A 144 -13.40 7.70 -25.79
CA LYS A 144 -14.06 6.92 -24.73
C LYS A 144 -13.96 7.58 -23.36
N LEU A 145 -12.80 8.11 -23.00
CA LEU A 145 -12.63 8.81 -21.72
C LEU A 145 -13.49 10.08 -21.66
N LYS A 146 -13.60 10.80 -22.77
CA LYS A 146 -14.48 11.97 -22.87
C LYS A 146 -15.97 11.60 -22.74
N GLU A 147 -16.40 10.51 -23.36
CA GLU A 147 -17.77 9.97 -23.23
C GLU A 147 -18.07 9.54 -21.79
N LEU A 148 -17.08 9.03 -21.06
CA LEU A 148 -17.16 8.69 -19.64
C LEU A 148 -17.11 9.92 -18.71
N GLY A 149 -17.01 11.13 -19.25
CA GLY A 149 -17.04 12.38 -18.49
C GLY A 149 -15.70 12.80 -17.88
N PHE A 150 -14.58 12.22 -18.34
CA PHE A 150 -13.25 12.68 -17.90
C PHE A 150 -12.92 14.07 -18.48
N ASN A 151 -12.35 14.91 -17.64
CA ASN A 151 -11.72 16.17 -18.04
C ASN A 151 -10.25 15.92 -18.37
N PHE A 152 -9.65 16.78 -19.19
CA PHE A 152 -8.24 16.65 -19.58
C PHE A 152 -7.47 17.89 -19.14
N SER A 153 -6.29 17.67 -18.56
CA SER A 153 -5.37 18.75 -18.21
C SER A 153 -3.94 18.31 -18.47
N THR A 154 -3.07 19.29 -18.70
CA THR A 154 -1.66 19.09 -18.96
C THR A 154 -0.86 19.84 -17.89
N ILE A 155 0.05 19.13 -17.22
CA ILE A 155 1.02 19.74 -16.31
C ILE A 155 2.09 20.44 -17.15
N PRO A 156 2.37 21.72 -16.93
CA PRO A 156 3.36 22.45 -17.71
C PRO A 156 4.79 22.02 -17.32
N ASP A 157 5.72 22.16 -18.26
CA ASP A 157 7.09 21.63 -18.18
C ASP A 157 7.96 22.34 -17.12
N ASP A 158 7.58 23.55 -16.72
CA ASP A 158 8.29 24.43 -15.77
C ASP A 158 7.88 24.23 -14.30
N CYS A 159 7.20 23.12 -14.00
CA CYS A 159 6.81 22.80 -12.63
C CYS A 159 8.00 22.29 -11.79
N PHE A 160 8.25 22.96 -10.66
CA PHE A 160 9.09 22.40 -9.61
C PHE A 160 8.39 21.20 -8.97
N SER A 161 9.02 20.03 -9.05
CA SER A 161 8.47 18.80 -8.48
C SER A 161 9.40 18.18 -7.45
N VAL A 162 8.85 17.80 -6.31
CA VAL A 162 9.52 16.97 -5.32
C VAL A 162 8.91 15.59 -5.39
N SER A 163 9.72 14.60 -5.72
CA SER A 163 9.27 13.22 -5.86
C SER A 163 9.90 12.32 -4.82
N THR A 164 9.14 11.32 -4.42
CA THR A 164 9.62 10.20 -3.61
C THR A 164 9.16 8.92 -4.27
N GLN A 165 9.99 7.89 -4.18
CA GLN A 165 9.66 6.57 -4.70
C GLN A 165 9.54 5.59 -3.54
N PHE A 166 8.46 4.81 -3.55
CA PHE A 166 8.23 3.77 -2.57
C PHE A 166 7.64 2.55 -3.27
N VAL A 167 8.17 1.37 -2.95
CA VAL A 167 7.72 0.13 -3.57
C VAL A 167 6.44 -0.33 -2.88
N HIS A 168 5.39 -0.53 -3.67
CA HIS A 168 4.10 -0.99 -3.15
C HIS A 168 3.96 -2.50 -3.33
N HIS A 169 4.06 -3.26 -2.24
CA HIS A 169 3.85 -4.72 -2.25
C HIS A 169 2.44 -5.11 -1.79
N ASN A 170 1.88 -4.40 -0.82
CA ASN A 170 0.58 -4.68 -0.21
C ASN A 170 -0.02 -3.41 0.42
N TYR A 171 -1.26 -3.49 0.91
CA TYR A 171 -1.93 -2.36 1.55
C TYR A 171 -1.15 -1.78 2.75
N LEU A 172 -0.44 -2.62 3.51
CA LEU A 172 0.44 -2.15 4.59
C LEU A 172 1.58 -1.27 4.07
N SER A 173 2.10 -1.55 2.87
CA SER A 173 3.12 -0.71 2.21
C SER A 173 2.61 0.71 2.01
N LEU A 174 1.33 0.86 1.69
CA LEU A 174 0.69 2.15 1.46
C LEU A 174 0.49 2.93 2.78
N VAL A 175 0.07 2.24 3.85
CA VAL A 175 -0.01 2.84 5.18
C VAL A 175 1.37 3.29 5.67
N ILE A 176 2.37 2.41 5.55
CA ILE A 176 3.77 2.71 5.90
C ILE A 176 4.30 3.89 5.07
N ALA A 177 4.07 3.89 3.77
CA ALA A 177 4.44 4.99 2.88
C ALA A 177 3.83 6.32 3.34
N SER A 178 2.52 6.35 3.63
CA SER A 178 1.85 7.58 4.09
C SER A 178 2.45 8.13 5.39
N LEU A 179 2.84 7.27 6.33
CA LEU A 179 3.42 7.66 7.62
C LEU A 179 4.88 8.08 7.50
N LEU A 180 5.67 7.35 6.71
CA LEU A 180 7.10 7.55 6.60
C LEU A 180 7.50 8.62 5.58
N ILE A 181 6.75 8.78 4.48
CA ILE A 181 7.08 9.73 3.40
C ILE A 181 6.62 11.14 3.73
N PHE A 182 5.43 11.28 4.32
CA PHE A 182 4.82 12.59 4.46
C PHE A 182 5.63 13.51 5.38
N LYS A 183 6.17 12.98 6.49
CA LYS A 183 6.97 13.78 7.44
C LYS A 183 8.26 14.33 6.81
N PRO A 184 9.16 13.51 6.21
CA PRO A 184 10.32 14.00 5.48
C PRO A 184 9.97 14.93 4.32
N LEU A 185 8.90 14.62 3.56
CA LEU A 185 8.50 15.42 2.40
C LEU A 185 8.05 16.82 2.81
N VAL A 186 7.18 16.93 3.83
CA VAL A 186 6.74 18.23 4.36
C VAL A 186 7.91 19.00 4.95
N LYS A 187 8.79 18.33 5.70
CA LYS A 187 10.00 18.97 6.24
C LYS A 187 10.90 19.50 5.13
N PHE A 188 11.09 18.72 4.07
CA PHE A 188 11.89 19.09 2.92
C PHE A 188 11.30 20.31 2.19
N VAL A 189 10.01 20.27 1.85
CA VAL A 189 9.32 21.36 1.16
C VAL A 189 9.33 22.64 2.01
N ARG A 190 9.13 22.54 3.32
CA ARG A 190 9.20 23.72 4.20
C ARG A 190 10.58 24.37 4.16
N ILE A 191 11.63 23.59 4.44
CA ILE A 191 13.00 24.09 4.56
C ILE A 191 13.54 24.60 3.21
N ARG A 192 13.19 23.96 2.09
CA ARG A 192 13.84 24.20 0.79
C ARG A 192 12.99 24.94 -0.22
N CYS A 193 11.70 25.12 0.04
CA CYS A 193 10.78 25.73 -0.93
C CYS A 193 9.98 26.90 -0.36
N ILE A 194 9.82 26.96 0.97
CA ILE A 194 9.08 28.05 1.63
C ILE A 194 10.06 29.00 2.33
N ASP A 195 11.05 28.47 3.06
CA ASP A 195 11.97 29.31 3.84
C ASP A 195 13.12 29.94 2.99
N ASP A 196 13.28 29.52 1.74
CA ASP A 196 14.26 30.05 0.77
C ASP A 196 13.69 31.21 -0.11
N PHE A 197 12.47 31.68 0.18
CA PHE A 197 11.81 32.85 -0.45
C PHE A 197 11.60 34.00 0.56
#